data_AF-A0A848TWN9-F1
#
_entry.id   AF-A0A848TWN9-F1
#
_cell.length_a   1.000
_cell.length_b   1.000
_cell.length_c   1.000
_cell.angle_alpha   90.00
_cell.angle_beta   90.00
_cell.angle_gamma   90.00
#
_symmetry.space_group_name_H-M   'P 1'
#
loop_
_entity.id
_entity.type
_entity.pdbx_description
1 polymer ?
#
loop_
_entity_poly.entity_id
_entity_poly.type
_entity_poly.pdbx_seq_one_letter_code
_entity_poly.pdbx_strand_id
1 'polypeptide(L)'
;RTALAITEAAVREVHADRITEVRTVEWSRRDGRVVARVEERLGAIALSSRHWKGAAPDQIATAMLDGIRQLGLVQSDAACRFRARVALVQSAGHDLPAMDDQTLLSTLEAWLLPYLGPVRTAAEWKAFDILPALRASLDWNQMQLLDREAPAHFETPLGRRIPIDYSGEAPEIALRLQEMFGVTRHPVIADRPLRVTLLSPAGRPVQTTMDLPGFWATSYADVRKDMRGRYPKHPWPEDPTVADPTLRAKPRGS
;
A
#
# COMPACT_ATOMS: atom_id res chain seq x y z
N ARG A 1 -54.38 -11.16 19.02
CA ARG A 1 -53.42 -11.93 18.20
C ARG A 1 -53.68 -13.39 18.47
N THR A 2 -54.24 -14.12 17.52
CA THR A 2 -54.49 -15.58 17.61
C THR A 2 -53.46 -16.31 16.75
N ALA A 3 -53.02 -17.48 17.19
CA ALA A 3 -52.09 -18.35 16.46
C ALA A 3 -52.50 -19.81 16.70
N LEU A 4 -52.24 -20.68 15.72
CA LEU A 4 -52.48 -22.11 15.78
C LEU A 4 -51.16 -22.84 15.51
N ALA A 5 -50.89 -23.90 16.27
CA ALA A 5 -49.73 -24.75 16.02
C ALA A 5 -49.98 -25.59 14.74
N ILE A 6 -48.97 -25.65 13.87
CA ILE A 6 -48.96 -26.48 12.67
C ILE A 6 -47.59 -27.15 12.55
N THR A 7 -47.55 -28.38 12.05
CA THR A 7 -46.30 -29.10 11.81
C THR A 7 -45.68 -28.70 10.48
N GLU A 8 -44.36 -28.80 10.35
CA GLU A 8 -43.68 -28.52 9.07
C GLU A 8 -44.18 -29.43 7.94
N ALA A 9 -44.47 -30.70 8.23
CA ALA A 9 -45.02 -31.64 7.24
C ALA A 9 -46.35 -31.15 6.67
N ALA A 10 -47.26 -30.66 7.52
CA ALA A 10 -48.53 -30.09 7.08
C ALA A 10 -48.34 -28.79 6.29
N VAL A 11 -47.38 -27.94 6.68
CA VAL A 11 -47.01 -26.73 5.90
C VAL A 11 -46.53 -27.12 4.51
N ARG A 12 -45.67 -28.15 4.41
CA ARG A 12 -45.13 -28.63 3.14
C ARG A 12 -46.21 -29.21 2.22
N GLU A 13 -47.15 -29.94 2.79
CA GLU A 13 -48.27 -30.51 2.04
C GLU A 13 -49.21 -29.42 1.50
N VAL A 14 -49.62 -28.46 2.35
CA VAL A 14 -50.59 -27.42 1.99
C VAL A 14 -50.00 -26.35 1.06
N HIS A 15 -48.69 -26.12 1.11
CA HIS A 15 -48.02 -25.06 0.35
C HIS A 15 -46.94 -25.57 -0.61
N ALA A 16 -47.01 -26.82 -1.03
CA ALA A 16 -46.00 -27.44 -1.90
C ALA A 16 -45.70 -26.62 -3.17
N ASP A 17 -46.74 -26.03 -3.77
CA ASP A 17 -46.68 -25.19 -4.97
C ASP A 17 -45.96 -23.84 -4.76
N ARG A 18 -45.81 -23.42 -3.50
CA ARG A 18 -45.19 -22.15 -3.10
C ARG A 18 -43.79 -22.33 -2.50
N ILE A 19 -43.34 -23.58 -2.37
CA ILE A 19 -41.99 -23.88 -1.86
C ILE A 19 -41.03 -23.85 -3.03
N THR A 20 -40.02 -22.99 -2.93
CA THR A 20 -39.02 -22.81 -3.97
C THR A 20 -37.63 -23.14 -3.46
N GLU A 21 -36.81 -23.78 -4.28
CA GLU A 21 -35.38 -23.91 -4.03
C GLU A 21 -34.68 -22.59 -4.37
N VAL A 22 -33.93 -22.04 -3.41
CA VAL A 22 -33.12 -20.81 -3.57
C VAL A 22 -31.67 -21.15 -3.29
N ARG A 23 -30.77 -20.73 -4.18
CA ARG A 23 -29.32 -20.90 -3.99
C ARG A 23 -28.70 -19.56 -3.64
N THR A 24 -27.95 -19.53 -2.56
CA THR A 24 -27.28 -18.32 -2.08
C THR A 24 -25.79 -18.58 -1.96
N VAL A 25 -24.99 -17.56 -2.27
CA VAL A 25 -23.55 -17.52 -2.03
C VAL A 25 -23.29 -16.18 -1.37
N GLU A 26 -22.94 -16.21 -0.09
CA GLU A 26 -22.88 -15.00 0.74
C GLU A 26 -21.68 -15.05 1.68
N TRP A 27 -21.19 -13.89 2.07
CA TRP A 27 -20.23 -13.80 3.16
C TRP A 27 -20.89 -14.09 4.51
N SER A 28 -20.47 -15.17 5.18
CA SER A 28 -20.84 -15.44 6.57
C SER A 28 -19.90 -14.71 7.51
N ARG A 29 -20.36 -13.59 8.08
CA ARG A 29 -19.61 -12.87 9.13
C ARG A 29 -19.30 -13.75 10.34
N ARG A 30 -20.23 -14.64 10.70
CA ARG A 30 -20.07 -15.58 11.83
C ARG A 30 -18.91 -16.55 11.58
N ASP A 31 -18.82 -17.09 10.36
CA ASP A 31 -17.84 -18.12 10.03
C ASP A 31 -16.55 -17.53 9.43
N GLY A 32 -16.52 -16.23 9.13
CA GLY A 32 -15.40 -15.55 8.50
C GLY A 32 -15.08 -16.12 7.11
N ARG A 33 -16.10 -16.53 6.35
CA ARG A 33 -15.94 -17.13 5.02
C ARG A 33 -17.18 -16.98 4.15
N VAL A 34 -17.00 -17.09 2.85
CA VAL A 34 -18.09 -17.29 1.88
C VAL A 34 -18.73 -18.66 2.11
N VAL A 35 -20.04 -18.69 2.23
CA VAL A 35 -20.83 -19.90 2.39
C VAL A 35 -21.84 -19.96 1.25
N ALA A 36 -21.84 -21.08 0.54
CA ALA A 36 -22.85 -21.40 -0.45
C ALA A 36 -23.88 -22.37 0.15
N ARG A 37 -25.16 -22.03 0.01
CA ARG A 37 -26.29 -22.80 0.53
C ARG A 37 -27.35 -23.00 -0.54
N VAL A 38 -28.06 -24.11 -0.42
CA VAL A 38 -29.35 -24.34 -1.09
C VAL A 38 -30.40 -24.40 0.01
N GLU A 39 -31.45 -23.60 -0.12
CA GLU A 39 -32.55 -23.51 0.83
C GLU A 39 -33.87 -23.83 0.14
N GLU A 40 -34.74 -24.59 0.82
CA GLU A 40 -36.16 -24.64 0.46
C GLU A 40 -36.88 -23.57 1.24
N ARG A 41 -37.56 -22.65 0.55
CA ARG A 41 -38.23 -21.51 1.19
C ARG A 41 -39.71 -21.47 0.86
N LEU A 42 -40.51 -21.16 1.88
CA LEU A 42 -41.89 -20.70 1.73
C LEU A 42 -41.89 -19.17 1.88
N GLY A 43 -41.78 -18.46 0.75
CA GLY A 43 -41.55 -17.01 0.75
C GLY A 43 -40.25 -16.65 1.49
N ALA A 44 -40.36 -15.85 2.56
CA ALA A 44 -39.19 -15.44 3.35
C ALA A 44 -38.72 -16.50 4.36
N ILE A 45 -39.48 -17.57 4.60
CA ILE A 45 -39.17 -18.57 5.64
C ILE A 45 -38.36 -19.70 5.02
N ALA A 46 -37.15 -19.96 5.54
CA ALA A 46 -36.38 -21.14 5.19
C ALA A 46 -36.90 -22.37 5.95
N LEU A 47 -37.30 -23.41 5.23
CA LEU A 47 -37.77 -24.68 5.78
C LEU A 47 -36.61 -25.67 5.96
N SER A 48 -35.65 -25.65 5.03
CA SER A 48 -34.43 -26.45 5.10
C SER A 48 -33.25 -25.66 4.52
N SER A 49 -32.03 -25.96 4.99
CA SER A 49 -30.80 -25.33 4.51
C SER A 49 -29.68 -26.37 4.45
N ARG A 50 -29.04 -26.50 3.29
CA ARG A 50 -27.94 -27.46 3.04
C ARG A 50 -26.78 -26.78 2.34
N HIS A 51 -25.56 -27.26 2.60
CA HIS A 51 -24.37 -26.78 1.90
C HIS A 51 -24.46 -27.04 0.40
N TRP A 52 -24.16 -26.01 -0.40
CA TRP A 52 -24.10 -26.11 -1.85
C TRP A 52 -22.65 -26.18 -2.32
N LYS A 53 -22.24 -27.31 -2.92
CA LYS A 53 -20.87 -27.50 -3.44
C LYS A 53 -20.66 -26.96 -4.86
N GLY A 54 -21.72 -26.54 -5.54
CA GLY A 54 -21.70 -26.18 -6.98
C GLY A 54 -21.67 -24.69 -7.27
N ALA A 55 -21.36 -23.84 -6.29
CA ALA A 55 -21.22 -22.40 -6.51
C ALA A 55 -20.07 -22.12 -7.49
N ALA A 56 -20.33 -21.32 -8.52
CA ALA A 56 -19.31 -20.96 -9.49
C ALA A 56 -18.23 -20.06 -8.84
N PRO A 57 -16.97 -20.11 -9.30
CA PRO A 57 -15.90 -19.26 -8.78
C PRO A 57 -16.25 -17.77 -8.73
N ASP A 58 -16.90 -17.25 -9.78
CA ASP A 58 -17.29 -15.84 -9.86
C ASP A 58 -18.34 -15.46 -8.80
N GLN A 59 -19.24 -16.38 -8.44
CA GLN A 59 -20.21 -16.17 -7.36
C GLN A 59 -19.51 -16.12 -6.00
N ILE A 60 -18.48 -16.95 -5.79
CA ILE A 60 -17.68 -16.94 -4.57
C ILE A 60 -16.89 -15.64 -4.47
N ALA A 61 -16.23 -15.22 -5.55
CA ALA A 61 -15.45 -13.98 -5.59
C ALA A 61 -16.34 -12.75 -5.37
N THR A 62 -17.53 -12.72 -5.98
CA THR A 62 -18.51 -11.65 -5.77
C THR A 62 -18.97 -11.60 -4.31
N ALA A 63 -19.34 -12.74 -3.71
CA ALA A 63 -19.71 -12.79 -2.31
C ALA A 63 -18.56 -12.43 -1.36
N MET A 64 -17.31 -12.68 -1.76
CA MET A 64 -16.12 -12.30 -1.01
C MET A 64 -15.95 -10.77 -0.91
N LEU A 65 -16.46 -10.00 -1.88
CA LEU A 65 -16.42 -8.53 -1.85
C LEU A 65 -17.12 -7.96 -0.61
N ASP A 66 -18.25 -8.54 -0.21
CA ASP A 66 -18.95 -8.15 1.01
C ASP A 66 -18.13 -8.46 2.27
N GLY A 67 -17.37 -9.56 2.24
CA GLY A 67 -16.40 -9.87 3.27
C GLY A 67 -15.29 -8.84 3.34
N ILE A 68 -14.73 -8.44 2.19
CA ILE A 68 -13.66 -7.44 2.11
C ILE A 68 -14.15 -6.07 2.61
N ARG A 69 -15.38 -5.66 2.28
CA ARG A 69 -16.00 -4.45 2.83
C ARG A 69 -16.09 -4.44 4.35
N GLN A 70 -16.30 -5.61 4.97
CA GLN A 70 -16.37 -5.74 6.42
C GLN A 70 -14.98 -5.88 7.07
N LEU A 71 -14.06 -6.58 6.42
CA LEU A 71 -12.71 -6.85 6.93
C LEU A 71 -11.75 -5.68 6.72
N GLY A 72 -12.03 -4.82 5.74
CA GLY A 72 -11.13 -3.78 5.26
C GLY A 72 -10.09 -4.31 4.28
N LEU A 73 -9.33 -3.39 3.70
CA LEU A 73 -8.23 -3.71 2.78
C LEU A 73 -7.04 -4.27 3.55
N VAL A 74 -6.38 -5.29 2.99
CA VAL A 74 -5.07 -5.71 3.49
C VAL A 74 -4.01 -4.64 3.20
N GLN A 75 -3.13 -4.42 4.16
CA GLN A 75 -2.10 -3.37 4.10
C GLN A 75 -0.73 -4.03 4.14
N SER A 76 -0.20 -4.41 2.98
CA SER A 76 1.22 -4.80 2.86
C SER A 76 2.07 -3.55 2.66
N ASP A 77 3.32 -3.55 3.13
CA ASP A 77 4.20 -2.39 2.97
C ASP A 77 4.36 -1.98 1.49
N ALA A 78 4.33 -2.96 0.58
CA ALA A 78 4.43 -2.70 -0.84
C ALA A 78 3.16 -2.05 -1.42
N ALA A 79 1.98 -2.49 -0.99
CA ALA A 79 0.71 -1.87 -1.37
C ALA A 79 0.59 -0.44 -0.78
N CYS A 80 0.94 -0.26 0.49
CA CYS A 80 0.94 1.05 1.15
C CYS A 80 1.87 2.04 0.43
N ARG A 81 3.11 1.62 0.12
CA ARG A 81 4.05 2.46 -0.64
C ARG A 81 3.53 2.80 -2.03
N PHE A 82 2.92 1.84 -2.73
CA PHE A 82 2.37 2.09 -4.06
C PHE A 82 1.23 3.13 -4.01
N ARG A 83 0.28 2.96 -3.09
CA ARG A 83 -0.83 3.89 -2.88
C ARG A 83 -0.35 5.28 -2.48
N ALA A 84 0.66 5.37 -1.62
CA ALA A 84 1.25 6.64 -1.20
C ALA A 84 1.92 7.39 -2.36
N ARG A 85 2.65 6.68 -3.24
CA ARG A 85 3.20 7.27 -4.47
C ARG A 85 2.10 7.82 -5.38
N VAL A 86 1.03 7.04 -5.58
CA VAL A 86 -0.12 7.46 -6.42
C VAL A 86 -0.79 8.71 -5.85
N ALA A 87 -1.07 8.71 -4.54
CA ALA A 87 -1.66 9.85 -3.86
C ALA A 87 -0.77 11.10 -3.94
N LEU A 88 0.55 10.94 -3.79
CA LEU A 88 1.50 12.03 -3.90
C LEU A 88 1.45 12.69 -5.29
N VAL A 89 1.56 11.88 -6.36
CA VAL A 89 1.55 12.38 -7.74
C VAL A 89 0.17 12.95 -8.11
N GLN A 90 -0.92 12.32 -7.67
CA GLN A 90 -2.27 12.87 -7.81
C GLN A 90 -2.40 14.25 -7.15
N SER A 91 -1.87 14.41 -5.93
CA SER A 91 -1.93 15.68 -5.20
C SER A 91 -1.10 16.81 -5.82
N ALA A 92 -0.16 16.46 -6.71
CA ALA A 92 0.58 17.42 -7.53
C ALA A 92 -0.20 17.85 -8.79
N GLY A 93 -1.44 17.38 -8.96
CA GLY A 93 -2.34 17.77 -10.05
C GLY A 93 -2.31 16.86 -11.27
N HIS A 94 -1.65 15.70 -11.17
CA HIS A 94 -1.63 14.71 -12.23
C HIS A 94 -2.89 13.84 -12.24
N ASP A 95 -3.29 13.40 -13.43
CA ASP A 95 -4.46 12.53 -13.64
C ASP A 95 -4.14 11.07 -13.26
N LEU A 96 -4.20 10.79 -11.96
CA LEU A 96 -4.13 9.45 -11.40
C LEU A 96 -5.41 9.14 -10.60
N PRO A 97 -5.87 7.87 -10.61
CA PRO A 97 -7.05 7.48 -9.87
C PRO A 97 -6.81 7.58 -8.36
N ALA A 98 -7.86 7.94 -7.62
CA ALA A 98 -7.81 7.93 -6.17
C ALA A 98 -7.70 6.48 -5.66
N MET A 99 -6.78 6.24 -4.74
CA MET A 99 -6.52 4.94 -4.13
C MET A 99 -6.64 4.97 -2.60
N ASP A 100 -7.42 5.91 -2.05
CA ASP A 100 -7.80 5.90 -0.64
C ASP A 100 -8.73 4.73 -0.31
N ASP A 101 -8.85 4.37 0.97
CA ASP A 101 -9.62 3.20 1.41
C ASP A 101 -11.10 3.30 0.99
N GLN A 102 -11.70 4.48 1.05
CA GLN A 102 -13.11 4.67 0.71
C GLN A 102 -13.34 4.42 -0.79
N THR A 103 -12.50 5.03 -1.65
CA THR A 103 -12.60 4.85 -3.11
C THR A 103 -12.41 3.37 -3.48
N LEU A 104 -11.36 2.72 -2.96
CA LEU A 104 -11.05 1.33 -3.28
C LEU A 104 -12.13 0.35 -2.79
N LEU A 105 -12.71 0.57 -1.60
CA LEU A 105 -13.79 -0.28 -1.07
C LEU A 105 -15.12 -0.09 -1.84
N SER A 106 -15.36 1.11 -2.38
CA SER A 106 -16.56 1.40 -3.17
C SER A 106 -16.49 0.86 -4.60
N THR A 107 -15.29 0.54 -5.10
CA THR A 107 -15.06 0.13 -6.50
C THR A 107 -14.43 -1.27 -6.62
N LEU A 108 -14.53 -2.12 -5.59
CA LEU A 108 -13.91 -3.46 -5.55
C LEU A 108 -14.25 -4.32 -6.78
N GLU A 109 -15.49 -4.24 -7.27
CA GLU A 109 -15.96 -4.94 -8.46
C GLU A 109 -15.11 -4.62 -9.70
N ALA A 110 -14.60 -3.39 -9.81
CA ALA A 110 -13.84 -2.94 -10.97
C ALA A 110 -12.37 -3.34 -10.90
N TRP A 111 -11.71 -3.10 -9.77
CA TRP A 111 -10.25 -3.25 -9.68
C TRP A 111 -9.79 -4.57 -9.05
N LEU A 112 -10.56 -5.15 -8.13
CA LEU A 112 -10.13 -6.30 -7.33
C LEU A 112 -10.79 -7.61 -7.75
N LEU A 113 -12.07 -7.58 -8.12
CA LEU A 113 -12.83 -8.80 -8.46
C LEU A 113 -12.12 -9.69 -9.51
N PRO A 114 -11.52 -9.17 -10.59
CA PRO A 114 -10.79 -10.00 -11.55
C PRO A 114 -9.56 -10.73 -10.97
N TYR A 115 -9.06 -10.29 -9.81
CA TYR A 115 -7.85 -10.78 -9.17
C TYR A 115 -8.09 -11.70 -7.97
N LEU A 116 -9.32 -11.76 -7.43
CA LEU A 116 -9.60 -12.51 -6.20
C LEU A 116 -9.43 -14.02 -6.33
N GLY A 117 -9.66 -14.56 -7.53
CA GLY A 117 -9.53 -16.00 -7.78
C GLY A 117 -10.30 -16.85 -6.75
N PRO A 118 -9.66 -17.82 -6.08
CA PRO A 118 -10.33 -18.77 -5.18
C PRO A 118 -10.51 -18.30 -3.72
N VAL A 119 -10.11 -17.06 -3.40
CA VAL A 119 -10.16 -16.51 -2.03
C VAL A 119 -11.61 -16.53 -1.52
N ARG A 120 -11.82 -17.17 -0.38
CA ARG A 120 -13.17 -17.34 0.20
C ARG A 120 -13.21 -17.19 1.72
N THR A 121 -12.08 -17.01 2.40
CA THR A 121 -12.01 -16.92 3.87
C THR A 121 -11.29 -15.64 4.31
N ALA A 122 -11.54 -15.21 5.55
CA ALA A 122 -10.83 -14.08 6.16
C ALA A 122 -9.32 -14.34 6.28
N ALA A 123 -8.92 -15.60 6.51
CA ALA A 123 -7.52 -15.99 6.61
C ALA A 123 -6.80 -15.89 5.26
N GLU A 124 -7.43 -16.38 4.19
CA GLU A 124 -6.91 -16.23 2.82
C GLU A 124 -6.84 -14.76 2.42
N TRP A 125 -7.87 -13.96 2.76
CA TRP A 125 -7.86 -12.52 2.50
C TRP A 125 -6.68 -11.84 3.18
N LYS A 126 -6.43 -12.13 4.46
CA LYS A 126 -5.31 -11.56 5.21
C LYS A 126 -3.95 -11.87 4.57
N ALA A 127 -3.82 -13.00 3.87
CA ALA A 127 -2.61 -13.42 3.17
C ALA A 127 -2.56 -12.97 1.70
N PHE A 128 -3.62 -12.34 1.19
CA PHE A 128 -3.74 -11.95 -0.21
C PHE A 128 -2.83 -10.76 -0.54
N ASP A 129 -2.22 -10.78 -1.72
CA ASP A 129 -1.44 -9.64 -2.23
C ASP A 129 -2.29 -8.79 -3.17
N ILE A 130 -2.72 -7.61 -2.71
CA ILE A 130 -3.51 -6.67 -3.51
C ILE A 130 -2.67 -5.83 -4.48
N LEU A 131 -1.34 -5.83 -4.37
CA LEU A 131 -0.48 -4.97 -5.17
C LEU A 131 -0.64 -5.17 -6.69
N PRO A 132 -0.74 -6.41 -7.22
CA PRO A 132 -0.95 -6.61 -8.65
C PRO A 132 -2.24 -5.95 -9.17
N ALA A 133 -3.33 -6.06 -8.40
CA ALA A 133 -4.62 -5.47 -8.75
C ALA A 133 -4.58 -3.93 -8.69
N LEU A 134 -3.92 -3.36 -7.68
CA LEU A 134 -3.70 -1.90 -7.59
C LEU A 134 -2.88 -1.37 -8.77
N ARG A 135 -1.82 -2.08 -9.17
CA ARG A 135 -1.00 -1.69 -10.34
C ARG A 135 -1.79 -1.72 -11.64
N ALA A 136 -2.64 -2.71 -11.81
CA ALA A 136 -3.50 -2.83 -12.98
C ALA A 136 -4.61 -1.78 -13.05
N SER A 137 -4.83 -1.03 -11.97
CA SER A 137 -5.73 0.13 -11.96
C SER A 137 -5.13 1.36 -12.65
N LEU A 138 -3.83 1.34 -12.96
CA LEU A 138 -3.16 2.35 -13.75
C LEU A 138 -2.97 1.87 -15.18
N ASP A 139 -3.22 2.76 -16.14
CA ASP A 139 -2.78 2.51 -17.51
C ASP A 139 -1.25 2.63 -17.64
N TRP A 140 -0.73 2.30 -18.82
CA TRP A 140 0.71 2.33 -19.06
C TRP A 140 1.32 3.73 -18.92
N ASN A 141 0.63 4.78 -19.38
CA ASN A 141 1.11 6.16 -19.28
C ASN A 141 1.12 6.63 -17.83
N GLN A 142 0.09 6.31 -17.06
CA GLN A 142 -0.03 6.58 -15.63
C GLN A 142 1.06 5.86 -14.83
N MET A 143 1.37 4.61 -15.19
CA MET A 143 2.46 3.88 -14.54
C MET A 143 3.83 4.51 -14.84
N GLN A 144 4.09 4.92 -16.09
CA GLN A 144 5.32 5.64 -16.44
C GLN A 144 5.42 7.00 -15.75
N LEU A 145 4.30 7.73 -15.66
CA LEU A 145 4.20 8.99 -14.92
C LEU A 145 4.53 8.78 -13.43
N LEU A 146 3.94 7.76 -12.81
CA LEU A 146 4.20 7.42 -11.41
C LEU A 146 5.68 7.08 -11.17
N ASP A 147 6.30 6.30 -12.05
CA ASP A 147 7.71 5.93 -11.93
C ASP A 147 8.67 7.10 -12.15
N ARG A 148 8.28 8.10 -12.95
CA ARG A 148 9.05 9.32 -13.16
C ARG A 148 8.89 10.33 -12.02
N GLU A 149 7.65 10.65 -11.63
CA GLU A 149 7.36 11.72 -10.66
C GLU A 149 7.56 11.27 -9.21
N ALA A 150 7.32 9.99 -8.92
CA ALA A 150 7.51 9.39 -7.60
C ALA A 150 8.25 8.05 -7.72
N PRO A 151 9.54 8.03 -8.07
CA PRO A 151 10.31 6.80 -8.25
C PRO A 151 10.37 5.95 -6.97
N ALA A 152 10.54 4.63 -7.10
CA ALA A 152 10.73 3.77 -5.93
C ALA A 152 12.08 3.97 -5.22
N HIS A 153 13.06 4.54 -5.93
CA HIS A 153 14.42 4.76 -5.42
C HIS A 153 14.94 6.13 -5.83
N PHE A 154 15.72 6.74 -4.95
CA PHE A 154 16.57 7.88 -5.24
C PHE A 154 17.94 7.38 -5.69
N GLU A 155 18.47 7.92 -6.79
CA GLU A 155 19.83 7.66 -7.22
C GLU A 155 20.75 8.76 -6.67
N THR A 156 21.75 8.37 -5.88
CA THR A 156 22.73 9.32 -5.35
C THR A 156 23.70 9.76 -6.45
N PRO A 157 24.46 10.86 -6.23
CA PRO A 157 25.57 11.24 -7.11
C PRO A 157 26.62 10.14 -7.36
N LEU A 158 26.65 9.10 -6.53
CA LEU A 158 27.53 7.92 -6.68
C LEU A 158 26.87 6.77 -7.47
N GLY A 159 25.70 6.97 -8.05
CA GLY A 159 24.93 5.93 -8.75
C GLY A 159 24.31 4.88 -7.81
N ARG A 160 24.30 5.12 -6.50
CA ARG A 160 23.68 4.20 -5.54
C ARG A 160 22.17 4.44 -5.53
N ARG A 161 21.41 3.36 -5.62
CA ARG A 161 19.94 3.39 -5.48
C ARG A 161 19.54 3.22 -4.03
N ILE A 162 18.83 4.19 -3.48
CA ILE A 162 18.34 4.20 -2.10
C ILE A 162 16.81 4.15 -2.14
N PRO A 163 16.15 3.24 -1.43
CA PRO A 163 14.69 3.20 -1.39
C PRO A 163 14.16 4.51 -0.81
N ILE A 164 13.12 5.05 -1.44
CA ILE A 164 12.39 6.21 -0.91
C ILE A 164 11.25 5.67 -0.03
N ASP A 165 11.17 6.17 1.20
CA ASP A 165 10.02 5.93 2.06
C ASP A 165 8.93 6.97 1.76
N TYR A 166 7.70 6.49 1.55
CA TYR A 166 6.52 7.29 1.24
C TYR A 166 5.45 7.18 2.34
N SER A 167 5.74 6.50 3.45
CA SER A 167 4.78 6.26 4.53
C SER A 167 4.50 7.49 5.40
N GLY A 168 5.40 8.48 5.38
CA GLY A 168 5.28 9.73 6.13
C GLY A 168 4.60 10.87 5.36
N GLU A 169 4.63 12.06 5.95
CA GLU A 169 4.04 13.28 5.37
C GLU A 169 4.77 13.76 4.10
N ALA A 170 6.05 13.43 3.98
CA ALA A 170 6.88 13.76 2.84
C ALA A 170 7.69 12.52 2.44
N PRO A 171 8.00 12.34 1.14
CA PRO A 171 8.94 11.31 0.73
C PRO A 171 10.28 11.55 1.44
N GLU A 172 10.93 10.49 1.87
CA GLU A 172 12.17 10.58 2.63
C GLU A 172 13.21 9.52 2.26
N ILE A 173 14.48 9.88 2.43
CA ILE A 173 15.64 9.00 2.28
C ILE A 173 16.61 9.17 3.45
N ALA A 174 17.36 8.12 3.73
CA ALA A 174 18.47 8.15 4.67
C ALA A 174 19.76 7.69 3.99
N LEU A 175 20.80 8.53 4.03
CA LEU A 175 22.06 8.28 3.35
C LEU A 175 23.22 8.97 4.05
N ARG A 176 24.45 8.53 3.80
CA ARG A 176 25.60 9.13 4.48
C ARG A 176 25.87 10.51 3.94
N LEU A 177 26.12 11.47 4.82
CA LEU A 177 26.31 12.88 4.46
C LEU A 177 27.28 13.07 3.28
N GLN A 178 28.36 12.30 3.25
CA GLN A 178 29.41 12.43 2.24
C GLN A 178 28.95 12.07 0.82
N GLU A 179 27.84 11.36 0.67
CA GLU A 179 27.26 11.06 -0.65
C GLU A 179 26.54 12.26 -1.26
N MET A 180 26.24 13.30 -0.47
CA MET A 180 25.59 14.53 -0.92
C MET A 180 26.58 15.68 -1.21
N PHE A 181 27.88 15.47 -1.04
CA PHE A 181 28.85 16.48 -1.47
C PHE A 181 28.70 16.76 -2.98
N GLY A 182 28.86 18.02 -3.37
CA GLY A 182 28.64 18.49 -4.73
C GLY A 182 27.18 18.77 -5.07
N VAL A 183 26.21 18.39 -4.22
CA VAL A 183 24.78 18.62 -4.50
C VAL A 183 24.38 20.02 -4.08
N THR A 184 24.14 20.89 -5.08
CA THR A 184 23.77 22.30 -4.92
C THR A 184 22.30 22.60 -5.17
N ARG A 185 21.52 21.61 -5.59
CA ARG A 185 20.06 21.70 -5.74
C ARG A 185 19.42 20.62 -4.88
N HIS A 186 18.44 21.00 -4.06
CA HIS A 186 17.74 20.03 -3.25
C HIS A 186 16.91 19.07 -4.13
N PRO A 187 16.98 17.74 -3.90
CA PRO A 187 16.16 16.79 -4.63
C PRO A 187 14.67 17.00 -4.36
N VAL A 188 13.85 16.82 -5.40
CA VAL A 188 12.39 16.97 -5.34
C VAL A 188 11.71 15.74 -5.95
N ILE A 189 10.53 15.40 -5.43
CA ILE A 189 9.69 14.29 -5.86
C ILE A 189 8.26 14.84 -5.97
N ALA A 190 7.64 14.74 -7.15
CA ALA A 190 6.32 15.30 -7.46
C ALA A 190 6.16 16.76 -6.94
N ASP A 191 7.09 17.63 -7.31
CA ASP A 191 7.17 19.03 -6.88
C ASP A 191 7.30 19.29 -5.36
N ARG A 192 7.61 18.26 -4.56
CA ARG A 192 7.84 18.39 -3.12
C ARG A 192 9.30 18.12 -2.75
N PRO A 193 9.89 18.85 -1.78
CA PRO A 193 11.21 18.54 -1.27
C PRO A 193 11.31 17.11 -0.73
N LEU A 194 12.36 16.40 -1.12
CA LEU A 194 12.68 15.07 -0.60
C LEU A 194 13.37 15.21 0.76
N ARG A 195 12.73 14.77 1.84
CA ARG A 195 13.34 14.84 3.17
C ARG A 195 14.59 13.97 3.21
N VAL A 196 15.74 14.59 3.45
CA VAL A 196 17.04 13.89 3.52
C VAL A 196 17.50 13.80 4.95
N THR A 197 17.58 12.59 5.48
CA THR A 197 18.27 12.30 6.74
C THR A 197 19.73 11.95 6.44
N LEU A 198 20.62 12.89 6.75
CA LEU A 198 22.06 12.75 6.61
C LEU A 198 22.60 11.91 7.77
N LEU A 199 23.34 10.86 7.43
CA LEU A 199 23.92 9.91 8.36
C LEU A 199 25.43 10.11 8.50
N SER A 200 25.97 9.80 9.67
CA SER A 200 27.40 9.66 9.89
C SER A 200 27.98 8.41 9.18
N PRO A 201 29.31 8.25 9.09
CA PRO A 201 29.92 7.01 8.59
C PRO A 201 29.43 5.73 9.29
N ALA A 202 29.06 5.84 10.57
CA ALA A 202 28.54 4.73 11.37
C ALA A 202 27.01 4.55 11.24
N GLY A 203 26.35 5.26 10.31
CA GLY A 203 24.91 5.14 10.05
C GLY A 203 24.01 5.84 11.08
N ARG A 204 24.55 6.70 11.94
CA ARG A 204 23.75 7.46 12.91
C ARG A 204 23.23 8.75 12.29
N PRO A 205 21.95 9.11 12.48
CA PRO A 205 21.43 10.42 12.04
C PRO A 205 22.24 11.57 12.63
N VAL A 206 22.59 12.54 11.80
CA VAL A 206 23.28 13.78 12.22
C VAL A 206 22.47 15.03 11.92
N GLN A 207 21.71 15.03 10.82
CA GLN A 207 20.83 16.13 10.44
C GLN A 207 19.72 15.56 9.55
N THR A 208 18.50 16.11 9.69
CA THR A 208 17.44 15.93 8.70
C THR A 208 17.14 17.29 8.07
N THR A 209 17.03 17.35 6.75
CA THR A 209 16.77 18.60 6.02
C THR A 209 15.82 18.41 4.84
N MET A 210 15.04 19.44 4.55
CA MET A 210 14.27 19.62 3.32
C MET A 210 14.84 20.76 2.44
N ASP A 211 15.97 21.33 2.86
CA ASP A 211 16.72 22.34 2.13
C ASP A 211 18.21 22.03 2.29
N LEU A 212 18.76 21.35 1.29
CA LEU A 212 20.15 20.92 1.32
C LEU A 212 21.11 22.10 1.07
N PRO A 213 20.86 23.02 0.11
CA PRO A 213 21.62 24.26 -0.02
C PRO A 213 21.65 25.09 1.25
N GLY A 214 20.51 25.29 1.91
CA GLY A 214 20.44 25.99 3.20
C GLY A 214 21.27 25.30 4.28
N PHE A 215 21.20 23.97 4.37
CA PHE A 215 22.02 23.18 5.29
C PHE A 215 23.53 23.41 5.06
N TRP A 216 23.99 23.42 3.81
CA TRP A 216 25.39 23.70 3.48
C TRP A 216 25.83 25.09 3.91
N ALA A 217 24.97 26.09 3.71
CA ALA A 217 25.28 27.48 4.02
C ALA A 217 25.30 27.79 5.53
N THR A 218 24.53 27.06 6.35
CA THR A 218 24.36 27.39 7.77
C THR A 218 24.93 26.33 8.70
N SER A 219 24.34 25.13 8.72
CA SER A 219 24.52 24.17 9.82
C SER A 219 25.66 23.18 9.56
N TYR A 220 26.15 23.10 8.31
CA TYR A 220 27.22 22.17 7.95
C TYR A 220 28.52 22.43 8.71
N ALA A 221 28.88 23.68 8.99
CA ALA A 221 30.14 24.02 9.67
C ALA A 221 30.25 23.34 11.05
N ASP A 222 29.15 23.33 11.81
CA ASP A 222 29.09 22.69 13.13
C ASP A 222 29.09 21.16 13.01
N VAL A 223 28.30 20.61 12.08
CA VAL A 223 28.29 19.16 11.79
C VAL A 223 29.68 18.69 11.37
N ARG A 224 30.36 19.44 10.51
CA ARG A 224 31.72 19.17 10.05
C ARG A 224 32.70 19.14 11.24
N LYS A 225 32.60 20.06 12.19
CA LYS A 225 33.45 20.11 13.38
C LYS A 225 33.30 18.86 14.25
N ASP A 226 32.07 18.47 14.58
CA ASP A 226 31.80 17.24 15.35
C ASP A 226 32.24 15.98 14.58
N MET A 227 31.90 15.91 13.29
CA MET A 227 32.22 14.77 12.44
C MET A 227 33.73 14.59 12.23
N ARG A 228 34.51 15.67 12.10
CA ARG A 228 35.97 15.61 12.01
C ARG A 228 36.62 15.08 13.29
N GLY A 229 36.04 15.41 14.46
CA GLY A 229 36.49 14.87 15.75
C GLY A 229 36.21 13.37 15.89
N ARG A 230 34.98 12.94 15.58
CA ARG A 230 34.55 11.52 15.72
C ARG A 230 35.08 10.61 14.63
N TYR A 231 35.24 11.13 13.42
CA TYR A 231 35.58 10.37 12.22
C TYR A 231 36.74 11.03 11.44
N PRO A 232 37.93 11.18 12.03
CA PRO A 232 39.04 11.95 11.46
C PRO A 232 39.60 11.37 10.14
N LYS A 233 39.36 10.07 9.88
CA LYS A 233 39.79 9.40 8.65
C LYS A 233 38.88 9.67 7.46
N HIS A 234 37.71 10.28 7.65
CA HIS A 234 36.78 10.59 6.56
C HIS A 234 37.00 12.01 6.02
N PRO A 235 36.69 12.27 4.75
CA PRO A 235 36.76 13.61 4.18
C PRO A 235 35.62 14.50 4.71
N TRP A 236 36.01 15.68 5.19
CA TRP A 236 35.12 16.72 5.73
C TRP A 236 35.54 18.07 5.14
N PRO A 237 35.20 18.33 3.86
CA PRO A 237 35.65 19.52 3.12
C PRO A 237 35.18 20.81 3.81
N GLU A 238 35.88 21.91 3.57
CA GLU A 238 35.41 23.23 4.03
C GLU A 238 34.24 23.71 3.21
N ASP A 239 34.32 23.52 1.89
CA ASP A 239 33.23 23.75 0.96
C ASP A 239 32.62 22.41 0.51
N PRO A 240 31.44 22.02 1.03
CA PRO A 240 30.76 20.79 0.62
C PRO A 240 30.09 20.88 -0.76
N THR A 241 29.96 22.09 -1.33
CA THR A 241 29.20 22.33 -2.57
C THR A 241 29.99 22.01 -3.83
N VAL A 242 31.33 21.96 -3.73
CA VAL A 242 32.26 21.65 -4.84
C VAL A 242 33.05 20.35 -4.62
N ALA A 243 32.87 19.69 -3.48
CA ALA A 243 33.59 18.48 -3.15
C ALA A 243 32.97 17.25 -3.83
N ASP A 244 33.82 16.32 -4.28
CA ASP A 244 33.33 15.07 -4.86
C ASP A 244 32.62 14.20 -3.80
N PRO A 245 31.47 13.61 -4.14
CA PRO A 245 30.79 12.66 -3.26
C PRO A 245 31.66 11.42 -3.05
N THR A 246 31.63 10.83 -1.86
CA THR A 246 32.46 9.66 -1.56
C THR A 246 31.97 8.87 -0.36
N LEU A 247 32.21 7.56 -0.38
CA LEU A 247 32.02 6.67 0.77
C LEU A 247 33.34 6.22 1.41
N ARG A 248 34.48 6.62 0.83
CA ARG A 248 35.81 6.12 1.19
C ARG A 248 36.42 6.98 2.31
N ALA A 249 37.17 6.32 3.20
CA ALA A 249 38.10 7.01 4.08
C ALA A 249 39.30 7.52 3.28
N LYS A 250 39.98 8.56 3.78
CA LYS A 250 41.22 9.07 3.20
C LYS A 250 42.27 7.95 3.10
N PRO A 251 43.04 7.89 2.00
CA PRO A 251 44.19 6.99 1.91
C PRO A 251 45.15 7.24 3.07
N ARG A 252 45.79 6.18 3.59
CA ARG A 252 46.82 6.34 4.64
C ARG A 252 48.02 7.09 4.02
N GLY A 253 48.32 8.29 4.49
CA GLY A 253 49.54 9.04 4.12
C GLY A 253 49.33 10.45 3.52
N SER A 254 48.10 10.98 3.48
CA SER A 254 47.78 12.36 3.06
C SER A 254 47.26 13.23 4.19
#